data_AF-A0A6L7Y936-F1
#
_entry.id   AF-A0A6L7Y936-F1
#
_cell.length_a   1.000
_cell.length_b   1.000
_cell.length_c   1.000
_cell.angle_alpha   90.00
_cell.angle_beta   90.00
_cell.angle_gamma   90.00
#
_symmetry.space_group_name_H-M   'P 1'
#
loop_
_entity.id
_entity.type
_entity.pdbx_description
1 polymer ?
#
loop_
_entity_poly.entity_id
_entity_poly.type
_entity_poly.pdbx_seq_one_letter_code
_entity_poly.pdbx_strand_id
1 'polypeptide(L)'
;MPLFASGRERRLWLWTLAVVVAIYATIGFGSTVAGVLREGGLLEASLFLGAMCLVGATVVAQGLRARPGGIEVAVALGVAVVYLLVLMRVASPVERSHLIEYSVLAVFLYEALTERASHGRRVPLPALLAVVATALVGAVDEVIQLFVPSRVFD
;
A
#
# COMPACT_ATOMS: atom_id res chain seq x y z
N MET A 1 -18.81 20.06 -15.31
CA MET A 1 -18.18 20.14 -13.98
C MET A 1 -16.78 19.54 -14.06
N PRO A 2 -15.76 20.14 -13.44
CA PRO A 2 -14.40 19.59 -13.49
C PRO A 2 -14.37 18.20 -12.82
N LEU A 3 -13.58 17.26 -13.35
CA LEU A 3 -13.47 15.90 -12.79
C LEU A 3 -12.78 15.89 -11.42
N PHE A 4 -11.83 16.80 -11.21
CA PHE A 4 -11.09 17.02 -9.97
C PHE A 4 -11.50 18.34 -9.31
N ALA A 5 -11.48 18.38 -7.98
CA ALA A 5 -11.76 19.55 -7.17
C ALA A 5 -10.52 20.44 -6.99
N SER A 6 -9.30 19.88 -7.02
CA SER A 6 -8.05 20.63 -6.91
C SER A 6 -6.92 20.03 -7.76
N GLY A 7 -5.87 20.81 -8.02
CA GLY A 7 -4.65 20.32 -8.68
C GLY A 7 -3.87 19.30 -7.84
N ARG A 8 -3.98 19.38 -6.50
CA ARG A 8 -3.42 18.39 -5.56
C ARG A 8 -4.20 17.08 -5.66
N GLU A 9 -5.53 17.15 -5.72
CA GLU A 9 -6.38 15.97 -5.87
C GLU A 9 -6.03 15.19 -7.15
N ARG A 10 -5.87 15.90 -8.29
CA ARG A 10 -5.44 15.28 -9.55
C ARG A 10 -4.12 14.52 -9.40
N ARG A 11 -3.14 15.10 -8.69
CA ARG A 11 -1.84 14.48 -8.47
C ARG A 11 -1.94 13.23 -7.60
N LEU A 12 -2.77 13.28 -6.54
CA LEU A 12 -3.01 12.14 -5.66
C LEU A 12 -3.68 10.98 -6.42
N TRP A 13 -4.64 11.27 -7.29
CA TRP A 13 -5.24 10.25 -8.16
C TRP A 13 -4.27 9.66 -9.17
N LEU A 14 -3.36 10.48 -9.74
CA LEU A 14 -2.29 9.97 -10.60
C LEU A 14 -1.33 9.04 -9.85
N TRP A 15 -0.95 9.39 -8.61
CA TRP A 15 -0.14 8.50 -7.77
C TRP A 15 -0.88 7.24 -7.37
N THR A 16 -2.18 7.33 -7.04
CA THR A 16 -3.04 6.18 -6.78
C THR A 16 -3.05 5.23 -7.98
N LEU A 17 -3.25 5.77 -9.20
CA LEU A 17 -3.21 4.99 -10.43
C LEU A 17 -1.84 4.35 -10.65
N ALA A 18 -0.74 5.10 -10.44
CA ALA A 18 0.61 4.57 -10.58
C ALA A 18 0.87 3.41 -9.61
N VAL A 19 0.39 3.49 -8.36
CA VAL A 19 0.48 2.40 -7.37
C VAL A 19 -0.33 1.19 -7.81
N VAL A 20 -1.58 1.36 -8.26
CA VAL A 20 -2.40 0.23 -8.76
C VAL A 20 -1.75 -0.45 -9.97
N VAL A 21 -1.21 0.33 -10.91
CA VAL A 21 -0.47 -0.22 -12.06
C VAL A 21 0.77 -0.97 -11.60
N ALA A 22 1.50 -0.45 -10.61
CA ALA A 22 2.65 -1.14 -10.05
C ALA A 22 2.25 -2.49 -9.41
N ILE A 23 1.18 -2.51 -8.60
CA ILE A 23 0.63 -3.74 -7.99
C ILE A 23 0.27 -4.77 -9.08
N TYR A 24 -0.52 -4.41 -10.09
CA TYR A 24 -0.88 -5.40 -11.11
C TYR A 24 0.30 -5.81 -12.01
N ALA A 25 1.33 -4.97 -12.14
CA ALA A 25 2.55 -5.35 -12.84
C ALA A 25 3.36 -6.40 -12.06
N THR A 26 3.28 -6.45 -10.72
CA THR A 26 3.99 -7.47 -9.94
C THR A 26 3.42 -8.87 -10.16
N ILE A 27 2.13 -9.03 -10.50
CA ILE A 27 1.52 -10.33 -10.83
C ILE A 27 2.26 -11.03 -11.98
N GLY A 28 2.53 -10.30 -13.07
CA GLY A 28 3.15 -10.86 -14.28
C GLY A 28 4.68 -10.85 -14.23
N PHE A 29 5.27 -9.82 -13.63
CA PHE A 29 6.72 -9.61 -13.63
C PHE A 29 7.40 -10.20 -12.41
N GLY A 30 6.68 -10.34 -11.30
CA GLY A 30 7.20 -10.79 -10.01
C GLY A 30 7.69 -12.22 -10.05
N SER A 31 7.00 -13.14 -10.73
CA SER A 31 7.44 -14.54 -10.82
C SER A 31 8.68 -14.72 -11.72
N THR A 32 8.77 -13.99 -12.84
CA THR A 32 9.95 -14.01 -13.72
C THR A 32 11.16 -13.38 -13.04
N VAL A 33 10.98 -12.22 -12.41
CA VAL A 33 12.05 -11.52 -11.69
C VAL A 33 12.46 -12.28 -10.44
N ALA A 34 11.52 -12.87 -9.68
CA ALA A 34 11.85 -13.73 -8.55
C ALA A 34 12.60 -14.99 -8.97
N GLY A 35 12.25 -15.59 -10.12
CA GLY A 35 13.00 -16.70 -10.71
C GLY A 35 14.45 -16.33 -11.04
N VAL A 36 14.64 -15.21 -11.73
CA VAL A 36 15.98 -14.70 -12.12
C VAL A 36 16.79 -14.21 -10.90
N LEU A 37 16.13 -13.64 -9.89
CA LEU A 37 16.78 -13.13 -8.68
C LEU A 37 17.11 -14.23 -7.67
N ARG A 38 16.32 -15.32 -7.59
CA ARG A 38 16.65 -16.50 -6.79
C ARG A 38 17.94 -17.17 -7.23
N GLU A 39 18.21 -17.19 -8.53
CA GLU A 39 19.49 -17.68 -9.09
C GLU A 39 20.68 -16.80 -8.68
N GLY A 40 20.44 -15.53 -8.32
CA GLY A 40 21.46 -14.57 -7.87
C GLY A 40 21.67 -14.46 -6.35
N GLY A 41 20.88 -15.15 -5.52
CA GLY A 41 21.10 -15.38 -4.09
C GLY A 41 21.07 -14.19 -3.12
N LEU A 42 21.05 -12.93 -3.56
CA LEU A 42 21.35 -11.77 -2.67
C LEU A 42 20.49 -10.50 -2.87
N LEU A 43 19.43 -10.52 -3.67
CA LEU A 43 18.69 -9.29 -4.03
C LEU A 43 17.26 -9.18 -3.46
N GLU A 44 16.51 -10.28 -3.30
CA GLU A 44 15.13 -10.18 -2.81
C GLU A 44 15.05 -9.66 -1.37
N ALA A 45 15.88 -10.20 -0.47
CA ALA A 45 15.90 -9.77 0.92
C ALA A 45 16.40 -8.33 1.08
N SER A 46 17.37 -7.90 0.27
CA SER A 46 17.99 -6.58 0.37
C SER A 46 17.15 -5.47 -0.26
N LEU A 47 16.47 -5.74 -1.39
CA LEU A 47 15.48 -4.82 -1.98
C LEU A 47 14.23 -4.73 -1.11
N PHE A 48 13.73 -5.85 -0.59
CA PHE A 48 12.60 -5.87 0.34
C PHE A 48 12.93 -5.11 1.64
N LEU A 49 14.09 -5.37 2.26
CA LEU A 49 14.54 -4.60 3.42
C LEU A 49 14.73 -3.13 3.07
N GLY A 50 15.29 -2.81 1.91
CA GLY A 50 15.49 -1.44 1.45
C GLY A 50 14.17 -0.67 1.33
N ALA A 51 13.17 -1.28 0.70
CA ALA A 51 11.83 -0.71 0.56
C ALA A 51 11.14 -0.56 1.94
N MET A 52 11.21 -1.58 2.80
CA MET A 52 10.71 -1.51 4.18
C MET A 52 11.38 -0.39 4.98
N CYS A 53 12.70 -0.24 4.88
CA CYS A 53 13.44 0.82 5.56
C CYS A 53 13.03 2.21 5.05
N LEU A 54 12.80 2.38 3.75
CA LEU A 54 12.34 3.66 3.18
C LEU A 54 10.91 4.00 3.62
N VAL A 55 10.00 3.01 3.65
CA VAL A 55 8.64 3.18 4.18
C VAL A 55 8.68 3.51 5.67
N GLY A 56 9.48 2.77 6.46
CA GLY A 56 9.69 3.06 7.88
C GLY A 56 10.24 4.46 8.11
N ALA A 57 11.26 4.87 7.34
CA ALA A 57 11.84 6.20 7.43
C ALA A 57 10.83 7.31 7.10
N THR A 58 9.96 7.10 6.11
CA THR A 58 8.90 8.07 5.76
C THR A 58 7.84 8.16 6.86
N VAL A 59 7.41 7.04 7.44
CA VAL A 59 6.48 7.03 8.57
C VAL A 59 7.05 7.76 9.77
N VAL A 60 8.32 7.49 10.12
CA VAL A 60 9.01 8.17 11.24
C VAL A 60 9.17 9.66 10.95
N ALA A 61 9.62 10.03 9.75
CA ALA A 61 9.81 11.43 9.38
C ALA A 61 8.49 12.23 9.40
N GLN A 62 7.38 11.62 8.98
CA GLN A 62 6.06 12.24 9.06
C GLN A 62 5.55 12.32 10.50
N GLY A 63 5.70 11.25 11.29
CA GLY A 63 5.31 11.24 12.70
C GLY A 63 6.04 12.30 13.53
N LEU A 64 7.35 12.49 13.30
CA LEU A 64 8.14 13.53 13.96
C LEU A 64 7.69 14.96 13.58
N ARG A 65 7.19 15.16 12.36
CA ARG A 65 6.67 16.46 11.91
C ARG A 65 5.27 16.76 12.45
N ALA A 66 4.40 15.75 12.55
CA ALA A 66 3.01 15.92 12.98
C ALA A 66 2.85 16.17 14.49
N ARG A 67 3.85 15.84 15.31
CA ARG A 67 3.81 15.90 16.78
C ARG A 67 2.53 15.24 17.35
N PRO A 68 2.32 13.95 17.09
CA PRO A 68 1.10 13.26 17.50
C PRO A 68 0.93 13.25 19.02
N GLY A 69 -0.32 13.28 19.46
CA GLY A 69 -0.67 13.16 20.88
C GLY A 69 -0.39 11.74 21.42
N GLY A 70 -0.34 11.58 22.75
CA GLY A 70 -0.04 10.27 23.37
C GLY A 70 -0.98 9.13 22.97
N ILE A 71 -2.26 9.44 22.72
CA ILE A 71 -3.25 8.46 22.23
C ILE A 71 -2.94 8.03 20.80
N GLU A 72 -2.59 8.98 19.92
CA GLU A 72 -2.24 8.69 18.52
C GLU A 72 -0.98 7.83 18.44
N VAL A 73 0.01 8.10 19.31
CA VAL A 73 1.22 7.28 19.43
C VAL A 73 0.88 5.87 19.91
N ALA A 74 0.00 5.73 20.92
CA ALA A 74 -0.43 4.42 21.41
C ALA A 74 -1.18 3.60 20.34
N VAL A 75 -2.06 4.24 19.57
CA VAL A 75 -2.75 3.60 18.44
C VAL A 75 -1.76 3.19 17.35
N ALA A 76 -0.83 4.07 16.97
CA ALA A 76 0.20 3.76 15.98
C ALA A 76 1.10 2.60 16.42
N LEU A 77 1.51 2.56 17.69
CA LEU A 77 2.25 1.43 18.26
C LEU A 77 1.45 0.14 18.25
N GLY A 78 0.17 0.19 18.62
CA GLY A 78 -0.72 -0.97 18.55
C GLY A 78 -0.85 -1.53 17.14
N VAL A 79 -1.06 -0.66 16.15
CA VAL A 79 -1.10 -1.04 14.73
C VAL A 79 0.24 -1.61 14.28
N ALA A 80 1.36 -0.99 14.65
CA ALA A 80 2.71 -1.46 14.31
C ALA A 80 2.98 -2.85 14.89
N VAL A 81 2.57 -3.13 16.13
CA VAL A 81 2.69 -4.45 16.75
C VAL A 81 1.87 -5.48 16.00
N VAL A 82 0.62 -5.17 15.64
CA VAL A 82 -0.22 -6.09 14.84
C VAL A 82 0.43 -6.37 13.49
N TYR A 83 0.94 -5.34 12.81
CA TYR A 83 1.68 -5.50 11.56
C TYR A 83 2.93 -6.37 11.73
N LEU A 84 3.73 -6.14 12.77
CA LEU A 84 4.91 -6.95 13.07
C LEU A 84 4.55 -8.41 13.32
N LEU A 85 3.47 -8.68 14.07
CA LEU A 85 2.99 -10.04 14.32
C LEU A 85 2.54 -10.74 13.03
N VAL A 86 1.86 -10.01 12.13
CA VAL A 86 1.48 -10.53 10.81
C VAL A 86 2.72 -10.82 9.97
N LEU A 87 3.66 -9.87 9.86
CA LEU A 87 4.90 -10.05 9.10
C LEU A 87 5.74 -11.22 9.63
N MET A 88 5.76 -11.46 10.94
CA MET A 88 6.45 -12.62 11.52
C MET A 88 5.74 -13.96 11.25
N ARG A 89 4.42 -13.97 11.05
CA ARG A 89 3.65 -15.19 10.77
C ARG A 89 3.58 -15.55 9.28
N VAL A 90 3.55 -14.55 8.42
CA VAL A 90 3.48 -14.71 6.96
C VAL A 90 4.79 -15.33 6.47
N ALA A 91 4.74 -16.50 5.86
CA ALA A 91 5.93 -17.29 5.51
C ALA A 91 6.60 -16.81 4.22
N SER A 92 5.83 -16.27 3.28
CA SER A 92 6.32 -15.80 2.00
C SER A 92 6.75 -14.32 2.07
N PRO A 93 7.97 -13.96 1.64
CA PRO A 93 8.36 -12.56 1.46
C PRO A 93 7.47 -11.78 0.48
N VAL A 94 6.80 -12.49 -0.45
CA VAL A 94 5.87 -11.92 -1.43
C VAL A 94 4.59 -11.48 -0.73
N GLU A 95 3.95 -12.36 0.05
CA GLU A 95 2.78 -12.02 0.87
C GLU A 95 3.04 -10.80 1.79
N ARG A 96 4.28 -10.63 2.28
CA ARG A 96 4.67 -9.48 3.09
C ARG A 96 4.76 -8.17 2.31
N SER A 97 5.12 -8.20 1.02
CA SER A 97 5.17 -6.99 0.19
C SER A 97 3.77 -6.50 -0.17
N HIS A 98 2.80 -7.41 -0.35
CA HIS A 98 1.41 -7.08 -0.62
C HIS A 98 0.81 -6.19 0.48
N LEU A 99 1.08 -6.51 1.75
CA LEU A 99 0.63 -5.69 2.89
C LEU A 99 1.14 -4.24 2.82
N ILE A 100 2.38 -4.03 2.38
CA ILE A 100 2.98 -2.70 2.25
C ILE A 100 2.37 -1.97 1.07
N GLU A 101 2.23 -2.64 -0.07
CA GLU A 101 1.66 -2.08 -1.30
C GLU A 101 0.22 -1.60 -1.08
N TYR A 102 -0.62 -2.43 -0.47
CA TYR A 102 -2.00 -2.08 -0.14
C TYR A 102 -2.09 -0.99 0.94
N SER A 103 -1.15 -0.95 1.89
CA SER A 103 -1.07 0.16 2.86
C SER A 103 -0.79 1.51 2.19
N VAL A 104 0.16 1.53 1.25
CA VAL A 104 0.49 2.74 0.48
C VAL A 104 -0.70 3.17 -0.38
N LEU A 105 -1.39 2.22 -1.02
CA LEU A 105 -2.60 2.48 -1.78
C LEU A 105 -3.70 3.11 -0.91
N ALA A 106 -3.94 2.55 0.28
CA ALA A 106 -4.95 3.06 1.22
C ALA A 106 -4.66 4.51 1.65
N VAL A 107 -3.40 4.86 1.88
CA VAL A 107 -2.99 6.23 2.23
C VAL A 107 -3.29 7.20 1.08
N PHE A 108 -2.91 6.86 -0.16
CA PHE A 108 -3.18 7.74 -1.30
C PHE A 108 -4.68 7.92 -1.57
N LEU A 109 -5.46 6.84 -1.44
CA LEU A 109 -6.92 6.91 -1.55
C LEU A 109 -7.52 7.79 -0.47
N TYR A 110 -7.08 7.63 0.79
CA TYR A 110 -7.55 8.46 1.90
C TYR A 110 -7.24 9.94 1.69
N GLU A 111 -6.02 10.28 1.29
CA GLU A 111 -5.61 11.66 1.00
C GLU A 111 -6.40 12.24 -0.17
N ALA A 112 -6.61 11.49 -1.25
CA ALA A 112 -7.38 11.94 -2.42
C ALA A 112 -8.85 12.21 -2.08
N LEU A 113 -9.46 11.32 -1.29
CA LEU A 113 -10.85 11.43 -0.85
C LEU A 113 -11.04 12.56 0.17
N THR A 114 -10.08 12.76 1.06
CA THR A 114 -10.10 13.86 2.05
C THR A 114 -9.90 15.21 1.38
N GLU A 115 -8.98 15.31 0.42
CA GLU A 115 -8.80 16.50 -0.41
C GLU A 115 -10.07 16.83 -1.20
N ARG A 116 -10.75 15.81 -1.73
CA ARG A 116 -12.04 15.98 -2.41
C ARG A 116 -13.12 16.51 -1.46
N ALA A 117 -13.19 15.98 -0.23
CA ALA A 117 -14.14 16.39 0.79
C ALA A 117 -13.93 17.85 1.22
N SER A 118 -12.68 18.26 1.43
CA SER A 118 -12.31 19.61 1.87
C SER A 118 -12.66 20.70 0.84
N HIS A 119 -12.77 20.33 -0.44
CA HIS A 119 -13.18 21.22 -1.53
C HIS A 119 -14.70 21.20 -1.80
N GLY A 120 -15.50 20.82 -0.80
CA GLY A 120 -16.97 20.94 -0.83
C GLY A 120 -17.69 19.84 -1.62
N ARG A 121 -16.98 18.78 -2.06
CA ARG A 121 -17.64 17.62 -2.66
C ARG A 121 -18.10 16.64 -1.58
N ARG A 122 -19.23 15.97 -1.84
CA ARG A 122 -19.77 14.96 -0.93
C ARG A 122 -18.90 13.71 -0.93
N VAL A 123 -18.15 13.52 0.16
CA VAL A 123 -17.43 12.28 0.49
C VAL A 123 -17.73 11.98 1.96
N PRO A 124 -18.75 11.17 2.26
CA PRO A 124 -19.30 11.08 3.62
C PRO A 124 -18.32 10.45 4.62
N LEU A 125 -17.52 9.47 4.19
CA LEU A 125 -16.58 8.74 5.05
C LEU A 125 -15.28 8.41 4.27
N PRO A 126 -14.37 9.38 4.10
CA PRO A 126 -13.13 9.20 3.31
C PRO A 126 -12.29 7.99 3.74
N ALA A 127 -12.14 7.77 5.05
CA ALA A 127 -11.37 6.65 5.60
C ALA A 127 -12.00 5.28 5.27
N LEU A 128 -13.31 5.12 5.51
CA LEU A 128 -14.00 3.87 5.20
C LEU A 128 -13.97 3.57 3.70
N LEU A 129 -14.17 4.60 2.87
CA LEU A 129 -14.12 4.46 1.42
C LEU A 129 -12.71 4.08 0.94
N ALA A 130 -11.65 4.61 1.56
CA ALA A 130 -10.28 4.21 1.24
C ALA A 130 -10.02 2.74 1.57
N VAL A 131 -10.47 2.27 2.74
CA VAL A 131 -10.36 0.85 3.13
C VAL A 131 -11.13 -0.05 2.17
N VAL A 132 -12.39 0.27 1.88
CA VAL A 132 -13.23 -0.51 0.96
C VAL A 132 -12.63 -0.53 -0.44
N ALA A 133 -12.18 0.61 -0.96
CA ALA A 133 -11.56 0.68 -2.28
C ALA A 133 -10.25 -0.12 -2.35
N THR A 134 -9.41 -0.06 -1.30
CA THR A 134 -8.18 -0.86 -1.22
C THR A 134 -8.50 -2.35 -1.20
N ALA A 135 -9.49 -2.77 -0.40
CA ALA A 135 -9.92 -4.16 -0.33
C ALA A 135 -10.49 -4.66 -1.68
N LEU A 136 -11.21 -3.82 -2.42
CA LEU A 136 -11.69 -4.15 -3.76
C LEU A 136 -10.54 -4.31 -4.76
N VAL A 137 -9.50 -3.49 -4.68
CA VAL A 137 -8.31 -3.65 -5.53
C VAL A 137 -7.60 -4.98 -5.20
N GLY A 138 -7.42 -5.30 -3.92
CA GLY A 138 -6.87 -6.60 -3.51
C GLY A 138 -7.73 -7.79 -3.92
N ALA A 139 -9.06 -7.68 -3.86
CA ALA A 139 -9.95 -8.72 -4.35
C ALA A 139 -9.84 -8.93 -5.87
N VAL A 140 -9.62 -7.85 -6.64
CA VAL A 140 -9.37 -7.94 -8.09
C VAL A 140 -8.02 -8.60 -8.35
N ASP A 141 -6.99 -8.24 -7.58
CA ASP A 141 -5.68 -8.88 -7.64
C ASP A 141 -5.79 -10.40 -7.44
N GLU A 142 -6.47 -10.85 -6.38
CA GLU A 142 -6.75 -12.26 -6.13
C GLU A 142 -7.49 -12.95 -7.29
N VAL A 143 -8.50 -12.28 -7.86
CA VAL A 143 -9.23 -12.80 -9.02
C VAL A 143 -8.32 -12.94 -10.24
N ILE A 144 -7.41 -12.00 -10.47
CA ILE A 144 -6.43 -12.11 -11.56
C ILE A 144 -5.47 -13.27 -11.29
N GLN A 145 -4.97 -13.41 -10.06
CA GLN A 145 -4.08 -14.48 -9.65
C GLN A 145 -4.71 -15.88 -9.80
N LEU A 146 -6.04 -16.03 -9.69
CA LEU A 146 -6.74 -17.29 -9.98
C LEU A 146 -6.49 -17.81 -11.40
N PHE A 147 -6.20 -16.92 -12.35
CA PHE A 147 -5.94 -17.28 -13.75
C PHE A 147 -4.45 -17.42 -14.08
N VAL A 148 -3.55 -17.21 -13.12
CA VAL A 148 -2.10 -17.31 -13.31
C VAL A 148 -1.61 -18.73 -12.94
N PRO A 149 -0.94 -19.46 -13.87
CA PRO A 149 -0.53 -20.85 -13.64
C PRO A 149 0.49 -21.07 -12.50
N SER A 150 1.31 -20.07 -12.19
CA SER A 150 2.36 -20.11 -11.16
C SER A 150 1.88 -19.55 -9.82
N ARG A 151 0.70 -19.99 -9.37
CA ARG A 151 0.01 -19.41 -8.22
C ARG A 151 0.76 -19.62 -6.90
N VAL A 152 0.96 -18.53 -6.17
CA VAL A 152 1.10 -18.51 -4.71
C VAL A 152 -0.21 -17.89 -4.18
N PHE A 153 -0.82 -18.49 -3.16
CA PHE A 153 -2.00 -17.90 -2.52
C PHE A 153 -1.50 -16.94 -1.44
N ASP A 154 -1.93 -15.68 -1.49
CA ASP A 154 -1.59 -14.67 -0.48
C ASP A 154 -2.74 -14.38 0.50
#